data_AF-R6JJW7-F1
#
_entry.id   AF-R6JJW7-F1
#
_cell.length_a   1.000
_cell.length_b   1.000
_cell.length_c   1.000
_cell.angle_alpha   90.00
_cell.angle_beta   90.00
_cell.angle_gamma   90.00
#
_symmetry.space_group_name_H-M   'P 1'
#
loop_
_entity.id
_entity.type
_entity.pdbx_description
1 polymer ?
#
loop_
_entity_poly.entity_id
_entity_poly.type
_entity_poly.pdbx_seq_one_letter_code
_entity_poly.pdbx_strand_id
1 'polypeptide(L)'
;MNKTYIMLKDIPVLEIENYRCKILNYELLPISLRYPDVNYDDVMHGWTENRTMNIGRTNAKKLLAGFRLSQSNPYMVARLFHFASLSDCYWMKDAEEAFTWEQVSLFENPLEKAVTSTALLGTNRTFHTLEQRIHTPEFTAQGMAAKAWIREAEGLYLYKVGKKELPASRILDALTIPHVGYMEAENSGLEKIADRNHTDKIYKSGEKIVKCRIISSEETALVPWEDFQVYCSYHDKNEYDMVKKMDAANYYKMQIADYVLGNEDRHGANFGFYMDNRSGKLLGLYPLMDHDHAFSEDEDIPSQSSEQDETLQQAAYEAINHAEVSFDNVLGMEKPEDLDDAQWNAVLQRCGELHQRVGME
;
A
#
# COMPACT_ATOMS: atom_id res chain seq x y z
N MET A 1 20.88 17.65 -18.33
CA MET A 1 19.76 17.64 -17.35
C MET A 1 20.23 18.44 -16.16
N ASN A 2 19.42 19.34 -15.61
CA ASN A 2 19.80 20.06 -14.39
C ASN A 2 20.04 19.06 -13.26
N LYS A 3 20.85 19.48 -12.29
CA LYS A 3 21.20 18.65 -11.15
C LYS A 3 19.96 18.42 -10.29
N THR A 4 19.64 17.16 -10.01
CA THR A 4 18.48 16.75 -9.20
C THR A 4 18.95 15.81 -8.11
N TYR A 5 18.24 15.78 -6.98
CA TYR A 5 18.53 14.89 -5.87
C TYR A 5 17.32 14.03 -5.52
N ILE A 6 17.57 12.76 -5.16
CA ILE A 6 16.67 12.02 -4.28
C ILE A 6 17.06 12.39 -2.85
N MET A 7 16.07 12.78 -2.08
CA MET A 7 16.17 13.24 -0.71
C MET A 7 15.46 12.25 0.21
N LEU A 8 16.01 11.97 1.39
CA LEU A 8 15.30 11.37 2.52
C LEU A 8 15.14 12.45 3.57
N LYS A 9 13.92 12.97 3.75
CA LYS A 9 13.70 14.24 4.46
C LYS A 9 14.64 15.32 3.91
N ASP A 10 15.40 16.02 4.75
CA ASP A 10 16.35 17.05 4.31
C ASP A 10 17.75 16.50 3.92
N ILE A 11 17.94 15.18 3.89
CA ILE A 11 19.23 14.55 3.60
C ILE A 11 19.28 14.13 2.13
N PRO A 12 20.19 14.66 1.30
CA PRO A 12 20.36 14.18 -0.07
C PRO A 12 21.03 12.79 -0.04
N VAL A 13 20.41 11.80 -0.68
CA VAL A 13 20.87 10.39 -0.68
C VAL A 13 21.42 9.95 -2.04
N LEU A 14 20.88 10.51 -3.13
CA LEU A 14 21.34 10.28 -4.50
C LEU A 14 21.37 11.61 -5.26
N GLU A 15 22.44 11.84 -6.02
CA GLU A 15 22.57 12.95 -6.96
C GLU A 15 22.44 12.43 -8.39
N ILE A 16 21.72 13.17 -9.23
CA ILE A 16 21.52 12.87 -10.65
C ILE A 16 21.94 14.12 -11.44
N GLU A 17 22.97 13.98 -12.27
CA GLU A 17 23.46 15.06 -13.13
C GLU A 17 23.88 14.49 -14.49
N ASN A 18 23.37 15.06 -15.57
CA ASN A 18 23.69 14.61 -16.94
C ASN A 18 23.52 13.08 -17.13
N TYR A 19 22.41 12.53 -16.64
CA TYR A 19 22.08 11.10 -16.71
C TYR A 19 23.05 10.18 -15.97
N ARG A 20 23.83 10.74 -15.02
CA ARG A 20 24.72 9.98 -14.15
C ARG A 20 24.23 10.08 -12.72
N CYS A 21 24.22 8.94 -12.05
CA CYS A 21 23.89 8.85 -10.64
C CYS A 21 25.17 8.85 -9.81
N LYS A 22 25.14 9.57 -8.69
CA LYS A 22 26.18 9.58 -7.67
C LYS A 22 25.54 9.33 -6.33
N ILE A 23 25.88 8.19 -5.72
CA ILE A 23 25.44 7.84 -4.37
C ILE A 23 26.06 8.81 -3.38
N LEU A 24 25.22 9.48 -2.59
CA LEU A 24 25.64 10.40 -1.54
C LEU A 24 25.54 9.75 -0.16
N ASN A 25 24.55 8.88 0.04
CA ASN A 25 24.40 8.10 1.27
C ASN A 25 23.77 6.73 0.97
N TYR A 26 24.60 5.70 0.87
CA TYR A 26 24.20 4.35 0.50
C TYR A 26 23.16 3.74 1.45
N GLU A 27 23.39 3.83 2.76
CA GLU A 27 22.52 3.23 3.79
C GLU A 27 21.13 3.87 3.82
N LEU A 28 20.99 5.11 3.34
CA LEU A 28 19.73 5.84 3.30
C LEU A 28 19.10 5.89 1.91
N LEU A 29 19.66 5.24 0.89
CA LEU A 29 18.98 5.14 -0.42
C LEU A 29 17.65 4.38 -0.29
N PRO A 30 16.67 4.60 -1.19
CA PRO A 30 15.57 3.68 -1.37
C PRO A 30 16.08 2.24 -1.53
N ILE A 31 15.41 1.25 -0.95
CA ILE A 31 15.90 -0.14 -0.87
C ILE A 31 16.20 -0.71 -2.26
N SER A 32 15.31 -0.49 -3.24
CA SER A 32 15.50 -0.91 -4.63
C SER A 32 16.68 -0.26 -5.35
N LEU A 33 17.26 0.82 -4.81
CA LEU A 33 18.41 1.54 -5.36
C LEU A 33 19.72 1.26 -4.60
N ARG A 34 19.71 0.40 -3.56
CA ARG A 34 20.88 0.14 -2.71
C ARG A 34 21.87 -0.84 -3.33
N TYR A 35 22.54 -0.44 -4.39
CA TYR A 35 23.68 -1.18 -4.95
C TYR A 35 24.69 -0.21 -5.60
N PRO A 36 25.98 -0.59 -5.72
CA PRO A 36 27.05 0.34 -6.08
C PRO A 36 26.88 1.01 -7.45
N ASP A 37 26.29 0.31 -8.41
CA ASP A 37 26.21 0.72 -9.82
C ASP A 37 24.83 1.28 -10.21
N VAL A 38 24.07 1.81 -9.25
CA VAL A 38 22.79 2.48 -9.52
C VAL A 38 22.95 3.54 -10.61
N ASN A 39 22.08 3.50 -11.60
CA ASN A 39 22.13 4.36 -12.78
C ASN A 39 20.81 5.12 -12.97
N TYR A 40 20.78 5.96 -14.01
CA TYR A 40 19.66 6.84 -14.28
C TYR A 40 18.36 6.09 -14.62
N ASP A 41 18.46 4.98 -15.37
CA ASP A 41 17.29 4.17 -15.73
C ASP A 41 16.70 3.50 -14.49
N ASP A 42 17.52 3.06 -13.55
CA ASP A 42 17.03 2.46 -12.30
C ASP A 42 16.18 3.45 -11.47
N VAL A 43 16.56 4.73 -11.52
CA VAL A 43 15.77 5.79 -10.89
C VAL A 43 14.50 6.07 -11.69
N MET A 44 14.63 6.33 -12.99
CA MET A 44 13.52 6.86 -13.79
C MET A 44 12.51 5.80 -14.24
N HIS A 45 13.00 4.59 -14.55
CA HIS A 45 12.21 3.45 -15.01
C HIS A 45 12.04 2.37 -13.93
N GLY A 46 12.58 2.59 -12.73
CA GLY A 46 12.30 1.78 -11.54
C GLY A 46 11.61 2.62 -10.46
N TRP A 47 12.42 3.31 -9.66
CA TRP A 47 11.95 3.97 -8.43
C TRP A 47 10.85 5.02 -8.65
N THR A 48 10.92 5.85 -9.70
CA THR A 48 9.89 6.86 -9.95
C THR A 48 8.60 6.29 -10.54
N GLU A 49 8.68 5.29 -11.42
CA GLU A 49 7.50 4.70 -12.06
C GLU A 49 6.62 3.98 -11.04
N ASN A 50 7.23 3.24 -10.10
CA ASN A 50 6.55 2.57 -8.98
C ASN A 50 5.88 3.55 -7.99
N ARG A 51 6.14 4.86 -8.12
CA ARG A 51 5.53 5.92 -7.30
C ARG A 51 4.45 6.70 -8.03
N THR A 52 4.18 6.39 -9.29
CA THR A 52 3.12 7.09 -10.04
C THR A 52 1.78 6.39 -9.89
N MET A 53 0.71 7.17 -9.75
CA MET A 53 -0.66 6.66 -9.76
C MET A 53 -0.95 5.93 -11.08
N ASN A 54 -1.53 4.73 -10.98
CA ASN A 54 -2.00 3.99 -12.15
C ASN A 54 -3.12 4.76 -12.89
N ILE A 55 -2.99 4.94 -14.20
CA ILE A 55 -3.98 5.65 -15.03
C ILE A 55 -5.35 4.93 -15.11
N GLY A 56 -5.36 3.62 -14.84
CA GLY A 56 -6.55 2.80 -14.74
C GLY A 56 -7.28 2.94 -13.40
N ARG A 57 -6.69 3.61 -12.40
CA ARG A 57 -7.35 3.89 -11.12
C ARG A 57 -8.65 4.65 -11.34
N THR A 58 -9.67 4.28 -10.57
CA THR A 58 -10.96 4.96 -10.59
C THR A 58 -10.79 6.45 -10.30
N ASN A 59 -11.37 7.31 -11.14
CA ASN A 59 -11.24 8.77 -11.13
C ASN A 59 -9.88 9.37 -11.53
N ALA A 60 -8.87 8.58 -11.93
CA ALA A 60 -7.55 9.08 -12.35
C ALA A 60 -7.64 10.15 -13.46
N LYS A 61 -8.47 9.92 -14.48
CA LYS A 61 -8.69 10.88 -15.59
C LYS A 61 -9.32 12.20 -15.11
N LYS A 62 -10.19 12.17 -14.10
CA LYS A 62 -10.79 13.38 -13.53
C LYS A 62 -9.77 14.18 -12.73
N LEU A 63 -8.88 13.50 -11.99
CA LEU A 63 -7.76 14.14 -11.30
C LEU A 63 -6.87 14.87 -12.31
N LEU A 64 -6.40 14.19 -13.35
CA LEU A 64 -5.55 14.78 -14.37
C LEU A 64 -6.24 15.96 -15.09
N ALA A 65 -7.51 15.82 -15.44
CA ALA A 65 -8.30 16.88 -16.05
C ALA A 65 -8.45 18.11 -15.13
N GLY A 66 -8.66 17.89 -13.83
CA GLY A 66 -8.78 18.98 -12.86
C GLY A 66 -7.50 19.81 -12.74
N PHE A 67 -6.33 19.17 -12.88
CA PHE A 67 -5.02 19.85 -12.90
C PHE A 67 -4.65 20.40 -14.28
N ARG A 68 -5.47 20.14 -15.31
CA ARG A 68 -5.18 20.44 -16.72
C ARG A 68 -3.89 19.78 -17.22
N LEU A 69 -3.58 18.61 -16.68
CA LEU A 69 -2.39 17.85 -17.03
C LEU A 69 -2.72 16.84 -18.14
N SER A 70 -1.73 16.61 -19.01
CA SER A 70 -1.86 15.60 -20.05
C SER A 70 -1.97 14.21 -19.43
N GLN A 71 -2.86 13.38 -19.97
CA GLN A 71 -2.95 11.97 -19.61
C GLN A 71 -1.74 11.16 -20.08
N SER A 72 -0.92 11.72 -20.97
CA SER A 72 0.22 11.03 -21.58
C SER A 72 1.50 11.04 -20.74
N ASN A 73 1.52 11.70 -19.57
CA ASN A 73 2.75 11.81 -18.79
C ASN A 73 2.48 11.86 -17.26
N PRO A 74 2.11 10.72 -16.64
CA PRO A 74 1.91 10.63 -15.19
C PRO A 74 3.18 10.94 -14.39
N TYR A 75 4.37 10.66 -14.95
CA TYR A 75 5.66 11.04 -14.36
C TYR A 75 5.77 12.55 -14.13
N MET A 76 5.41 13.37 -15.13
CA MET A 76 5.43 14.83 -14.97
C MET A 76 4.50 15.30 -13.84
N VAL A 77 3.38 14.60 -13.63
CA VAL A 77 2.46 14.93 -12.55
C VAL A 77 3.07 14.62 -11.20
N ALA A 78 3.60 13.41 -10.99
CA ALA A 78 4.26 13.08 -9.74
C ALA A 78 5.49 13.97 -9.48
N ARG A 79 6.24 14.36 -10.52
CA ARG A 79 7.35 15.31 -10.41
C ARG A 79 6.91 16.70 -9.94
N LEU A 80 5.73 17.19 -10.34
CA LEU A 80 5.18 18.46 -9.84
C LEU A 80 4.92 18.44 -8.33
N PHE A 81 4.73 17.26 -7.75
CA PHE A 81 4.57 17.03 -6.31
C PHE A 81 5.80 16.36 -5.68
N HIS A 82 6.97 16.51 -6.32
CA HIS A 82 8.25 16.01 -5.85
C HIS A 82 8.31 14.50 -5.58
N PHE A 83 7.43 13.70 -6.17
CA PHE A 83 7.26 12.27 -5.84
C PHE A 83 7.05 11.98 -4.34
N ALA A 84 6.66 13.00 -3.56
CA ALA A 84 6.37 12.83 -2.14
C ALA A 84 5.17 11.90 -1.98
N SER A 85 5.29 10.93 -1.08
CA SER A 85 4.25 9.94 -0.82
C SER A 85 3.92 9.87 0.67
N LEU A 86 2.93 9.06 1.01
CA LEU A 86 2.64 8.68 2.40
C LEU A 86 3.21 7.32 2.76
N SER A 87 3.86 6.61 1.84
CA SER A 87 4.51 5.33 2.14
C SER A 87 5.87 5.53 2.80
N ASP A 88 6.54 6.65 2.55
CA ASP A 88 7.91 6.92 3.02
C ASP A 88 8.23 8.41 3.04
N CYS A 89 9.48 8.75 3.40
CA CYS A 89 9.99 10.11 3.47
C CYS A 89 10.90 10.51 2.28
N TYR A 90 10.84 9.78 1.18
CA TYR A 90 11.62 10.10 0.00
C TYR A 90 10.89 11.08 -0.91
N TRP A 91 11.65 11.99 -1.50
CA TRP A 91 11.17 12.95 -2.49
C TRP A 91 12.30 13.34 -3.44
N MET A 92 11.96 13.90 -4.59
CA MET A 92 12.90 14.33 -5.62
C MET A 92 12.81 15.84 -5.80
N LYS A 93 13.97 16.53 -5.79
CA LYS A 93 14.04 17.99 -5.99
C LYS A 93 15.20 18.41 -6.89
N ASP A 94 15.00 19.46 -7.66
CA ASP A 94 16.06 20.10 -8.43
C ASP A 94 17.00 20.88 -7.48
N ALA A 95 18.26 21.04 -7.87
CA ALA A 95 19.30 21.62 -7.02
C ALA A 95 19.02 23.09 -6.67
N GLU A 96 18.31 23.81 -7.55
CA GLU A 96 17.92 25.20 -7.38
C GLU A 96 16.72 25.38 -6.43
N GLU A 97 15.99 24.31 -6.11
CA GLU A 97 14.84 24.37 -5.22
C GLU A 97 15.28 24.46 -3.75
N ALA A 98 14.78 25.49 -3.06
CA ALA A 98 15.02 25.73 -1.65
C ALA A 98 14.02 25.03 -0.71
N PHE A 99 13.19 24.12 -1.25
CA PHE A 99 12.22 23.40 -0.44
C PHE A 99 12.91 22.55 0.64
N THR A 100 12.28 22.47 1.80
CA THR A 100 12.64 21.56 2.90
C THR A 100 11.60 20.45 3.04
N TRP A 101 11.95 19.38 3.75
CA TRP A 101 11.02 18.30 4.05
C TRP A 101 9.74 18.81 4.72
N GLU A 102 9.86 19.71 5.70
CA GLU A 102 8.72 20.35 6.37
C GLU A 102 7.72 20.97 5.38
N GLN A 103 8.20 21.53 4.27
CA GLN A 103 7.36 22.19 3.28
C GLN A 103 6.69 21.24 2.29
N VAL A 104 7.24 20.04 2.07
CA VAL A 104 6.73 19.07 1.09
C VAL A 104 6.05 17.86 1.73
N SER A 105 6.34 17.59 3.02
CA SER A 105 5.85 16.43 3.76
C SER A 105 4.33 16.34 3.71
N LEU A 106 3.81 15.17 3.34
CA LEU A 106 2.37 14.90 3.32
C LEU A 106 1.85 14.45 4.70
N PHE A 107 2.75 14.13 5.64
CA PHE A 107 2.40 13.68 6.98
C PHE A 107 1.83 14.82 7.83
N GLU A 108 2.41 16.03 7.73
CA GLU A 108 2.02 17.17 8.57
C GLU A 108 1.17 18.21 7.82
N ASN A 109 1.41 18.41 6.52
CA ASN A 109 0.76 19.49 5.79
C ASN A 109 -0.74 19.22 5.51
N PRO A 110 -1.57 20.29 5.41
CA PRO A 110 -2.98 20.17 5.04
C PRO A 110 -3.16 19.63 3.61
N LEU A 111 -4.00 18.61 3.43
CA LEU A 111 -4.28 18.03 2.12
C LEU A 111 -5.39 18.80 1.37
N GLU A 112 -5.25 18.92 0.05
CA GLU A 112 -6.20 19.64 -0.79
C GLU A 112 -7.53 18.88 -0.93
N LYS A 113 -8.56 19.40 -0.26
CA LYS A 113 -9.89 18.78 -0.18
C LYS A 113 -10.55 18.58 -1.55
N ALA A 114 -10.35 19.51 -2.49
CA ALA A 114 -10.92 19.38 -3.82
C ALA A 114 -10.34 18.14 -4.53
N VAL A 115 -9.04 17.88 -4.36
CA VAL A 115 -8.35 16.74 -4.97
C VAL A 115 -8.81 15.44 -4.30
N THR A 116 -8.85 15.41 -2.98
CA THR A 116 -9.41 14.30 -2.18
C THR A 116 -10.83 13.93 -2.63
N SER A 117 -11.71 14.94 -2.79
CA SER A 117 -13.09 14.77 -3.25
C SER A 117 -13.17 14.15 -4.65
N THR A 118 -12.33 14.62 -5.58
CA THR A 118 -12.27 14.06 -6.93
C THR A 118 -11.73 12.63 -6.94
N ALA A 119 -10.69 12.35 -6.15
CA ALA A 119 -10.05 11.02 -6.09
C ALA A 119 -11.00 9.94 -5.56
N LEU A 120 -11.67 10.20 -4.43
CA LEU A 120 -12.56 9.24 -3.79
C LEU A 120 -13.95 9.18 -4.44
N LEU A 121 -14.57 10.35 -4.69
CA LEU A 121 -16.00 10.44 -5.01
C LEU A 121 -16.26 10.82 -6.47
N GLY A 122 -15.21 11.09 -7.25
CA GLY A 122 -15.32 11.40 -8.67
C GLY A 122 -15.99 12.74 -8.95
N THR A 123 -15.90 13.70 -8.03
CA THR A 123 -16.41 15.06 -8.26
C THR A 123 -15.60 15.77 -9.36
N ASN A 124 -16.27 16.55 -10.22
CA ASN A 124 -15.57 17.34 -11.24
C ASN A 124 -15.15 18.70 -10.65
N ARG A 125 -13.84 18.92 -10.52
CA ARG A 125 -13.26 20.15 -9.98
C ARG A 125 -12.09 20.60 -10.86
N THR A 126 -11.84 21.91 -10.90
CA THR A 126 -10.58 22.45 -11.42
C THR A 126 -9.70 22.81 -10.21
N PHE A 127 -8.42 22.44 -10.27
CA PHE A 127 -7.45 22.73 -9.23
C PHE A 127 -6.56 23.88 -9.72
N HIS A 128 -6.35 24.89 -8.87
CA HIS A 128 -5.54 26.05 -9.23
C HIS A 128 -4.09 25.80 -8.80
N THR A 129 -3.21 25.50 -9.77
CA THR A 129 -1.89 24.90 -9.54
C THR A 129 -0.72 25.84 -9.25
N LEU A 130 -0.79 27.12 -9.59
CA LEU A 130 0.45 27.87 -9.85
C LEU A 130 0.92 28.84 -8.76
N GLU A 131 0.13 29.09 -7.72
CA GLU A 131 0.52 30.04 -6.65
C GLU A 131 0.33 29.50 -5.22
N GLN A 132 -0.25 28.31 -5.06
CA GLN A 132 -0.59 27.75 -3.75
C GLN A 132 -0.03 26.34 -3.61
N ARG A 133 0.64 26.09 -2.48
CA ARG A 133 1.24 24.82 -2.07
C ARG A 133 0.13 23.75 -1.99
N ILE A 134 -0.17 23.07 -3.08
CA ILE A 134 -1.11 21.94 -3.09
C ILE A 134 -0.35 20.72 -2.59
N HIS A 135 -0.72 20.24 -1.41
CA HIS A 135 -0.28 18.95 -0.90
C HIS A 135 -1.33 17.90 -1.23
N THR A 136 -0.93 16.87 -1.98
CA THR A 136 -1.81 15.76 -2.29
C THR A 136 -1.02 14.46 -2.48
N PRO A 137 -1.34 13.39 -1.74
CA PRO A 137 -0.79 12.05 -1.96
C PRO A 137 -1.45 11.32 -3.14
N GLU A 138 -2.47 11.90 -3.77
CA GLU A 138 -3.34 11.15 -4.67
C GLU A 138 -2.66 10.71 -5.96
N PHE A 139 -1.57 11.37 -6.35
CA PHE A 139 -0.75 11.01 -7.51
C PHE A 139 0.32 9.97 -7.22
N THR A 140 0.53 9.62 -5.95
CA THR A 140 1.47 8.58 -5.51
C THR A 140 0.78 7.43 -4.78
N ALA A 141 -0.53 7.54 -4.53
CA ALA A 141 -1.34 6.47 -3.98
C ALA A 141 -1.58 5.39 -5.05
N GLN A 142 -0.97 4.22 -4.83
CA GLN A 142 -0.98 3.04 -5.69
C GLN A 142 -2.33 2.32 -5.69
N GLY A 143 -2.61 1.44 -6.65
CA GLY A 143 -3.83 0.61 -6.72
C GLY A 143 -5.00 1.22 -7.51
N MET A 144 -6.04 0.41 -7.73
CA MET A 144 -7.08 0.68 -8.75
C MET A 144 -8.40 1.26 -8.20
N ALA A 145 -8.74 0.96 -6.95
CA ALA A 145 -9.96 1.44 -6.31
C ALA A 145 -10.01 2.97 -6.21
N ALA A 146 -11.23 3.51 -6.14
CA ALA A 146 -11.40 4.92 -5.77
C ALA A 146 -11.00 5.08 -4.29
N LYS A 147 -10.01 5.92 -4.04
CA LYS A 147 -9.50 6.17 -2.69
C LYS A 147 -8.98 7.59 -2.54
N ALA A 148 -8.87 8.05 -1.30
CA ALA A 148 -8.20 9.29 -0.98
C ALA A 148 -7.75 9.33 0.48
N TRP A 149 -6.70 10.08 0.75
CA TRP A 149 -6.27 10.35 2.12
C TRP A 149 -7.03 11.54 2.70
N ILE A 150 -7.54 11.35 3.92
CA ILE A 150 -8.29 12.36 4.66
C ILE A 150 -7.68 12.53 6.05
N ARG A 151 -7.37 13.77 6.40
CA ARG A 151 -6.90 14.12 7.75
C ARG A 151 -8.10 14.30 8.67
N GLU A 152 -8.16 13.49 9.70
CA GLU A 152 -9.11 13.55 10.80
C GLU A 152 -8.46 14.11 12.07
N ALA A 153 -9.24 14.32 13.13
CA ALA A 153 -8.72 14.83 14.40
C ALA A 153 -7.71 13.86 15.05
N GLU A 154 -7.93 12.55 14.88
CA GLU A 154 -7.10 11.52 15.50
C GLU A 154 -5.90 11.14 14.64
N GLY A 155 -5.83 11.52 13.37
CA GLY A 155 -4.74 11.16 12.47
C GLY A 155 -5.13 11.15 10.99
N LEU A 156 -4.28 10.55 10.17
CA LEU A 156 -4.48 10.44 8.73
C LEU A 156 -5.06 9.07 8.36
N TYR A 157 -6.10 9.07 7.53
CA TYR A 157 -6.83 7.86 7.16
C TYR A 157 -6.91 7.74 5.64
N LEU A 158 -6.72 6.52 5.13
CA LEU A 158 -7.03 6.18 3.74
C LEU A 158 -8.49 5.79 3.66
N TYR A 159 -9.28 6.58 2.94
CA TYR A 159 -10.65 6.24 2.58
C TYR A 159 -10.63 5.50 1.25
N LYS A 160 -11.37 4.40 1.14
CA LYS A 160 -11.40 3.52 -0.04
C LYS A 160 -12.83 3.07 -0.31
N VAL A 161 -13.24 3.06 -1.58
CA VAL A 161 -14.49 2.41 -2.00
C VAL A 161 -14.21 0.91 -2.13
N GLY A 162 -14.96 0.11 -1.39
CA GLY A 162 -14.83 -1.34 -1.37
C GLY A 162 -15.21 -1.92 -0.01
N LYS A 163 -16.21 -2.81 0.03
CA LYS A 163 -16.73 -3.37 1.30
C LYS A 163 -15.95 -4.57 1.86
N LYS A 164 -15.22 -5.31 1.00
CA LYS A 164 -14.56 -6.58 1.35
C LYS A 164 -13.48 -6.44 2.45
N GLU A 165 -12.92 -5.26 2.63
CA GLU A 165 -11.96 -4.99 3.70
C GLU A 165 -12.57 -5.18 5.11
N LEU A 166 -13.89 -4.95 5.27
CA LEU A 166 -14.59 -5.07 6.55
C LEU A 166 -14.66 -6.52 7.05
N PRO A 167 -15.19 -7.49 6.28
CA PRO A 167 -15.19 -8.89 6.71
C PRO A 167 -13.77 -9.44 6.83
N ALA A 168 -12.83 -9.04 5.96
CA ALA A 168 -11.44 -9.47 6.05
C ALA A 168 -10.81 -9.02 7.38
N SER A 169 -10.99 -7.76 7.78
CA SER A 169 -10.50 -7.26 9.07
C SER A 169 -11.09 -8.05 10.25
N ARG A 170 -12.41 -8.31 10.25
CA ARG A 170 -13.07 -9.09 11.31
C ARG A 170 -12.55 -10.52 11.42
N ILE A 171 -12.27 -11.17 10.30
CA ILE A 171 -11.73 -12.55 10.28
C ILE A 171 -10.28 -12.55 10.77
N LEU A 172 -9.45 -11.60 10.31
CA LEU A 172 -8.05 -11.50 10.74
C LEU A 172 -7.92 -11.11 12.23
N ASP A 173 -8.83 -10.30 12.75
CA ASP A 173 -8.98 -10.03 14.20
C ASP A 173 -9.23 -11.35 14.97
N ALA A 174 -10.18 -12.16 14.50
CA ALA A 174 -10.50 -13.45 15.13
C ALA A 174 -9.32 -14.45 15.07
N LEU A 175 -8.53 -14.43 14.00
CA LEU A 175 -7.29 -15.20 13.85
C LEU A 175 -6.11 -14.64 14.66
N THR A 176 -6.22 -13.42 15.20
CA THR A 176 -5.11 -12.70 15.85
C THR A 176 -3.89 -12.55 14.91
N ILE A 177 -4.14 -12.32 13.62
CA ILE A 177 -3.10 -12.06 12.62
C ILE A 177 -2.94 -10.53 12.48
N PRO A 178 -1.71 -9.99 12.62
CA PRO A 178 -1.48 -8.55 12.47
C PRO A 178 -1.91 -8.06 11.09
N HIS A 179 -2.86 -7.13 11.07
CA HIS A 179 -3.37 -6.52 9.85
C HIS A 179 -3.76 -5.07 10.09
N VAL A 180 -3.92 -4.33 8.99
CA VAL A 180 -4.49 -2.99 8.98
C VAL A 180 -5.99 -3.10 9.16
N GLY A 181 -6.49 -2.69 10.32
CA GLY A 181 -7.93 -2.71 10.60
C GLY A 181 -8.70 -1.68 9.76
N TYR A 182 -9.72 -2.16 9.06
CA TYR A 182 -10.68 -1.31 8.34
C TYR A 182 -12.00 -1.18 9.09
N MET A 183 -12.57 0.01 9.02
CA MET A 183 -13.91 0.31 9.52
C MET A 183 -14.73 1.04 8.46
N GLU A 184 -16.05 0.97 8.56
CA GLU A 184 -16.90 1.75 7.66
C GLU A 184 -16.73 3.24 7.94
N ALA A 185 -16.64 4.04 6.88
CA ALA A 185 -16.46 5.48 6.98
C ALA A 185 -17.75 6.15 7.47
N GLU A 186 -17.62 7.00 8.49
CA GLU A 186 -18.73 7.79 8.98
C GLU A 186 -19.12 8.92 8.01
N ASN A 187 -20.41 9.19 7.90
CA ASN A 187 -20.96 10.29 7.09
C ASN A 187 -20.33 11.66 7.42
N SER A 188 -20.01 11.90 8.70
CA SER A 188 -19.43 13.16 9.19
C SER A 188 -18.08 13.50 8.53
N GLY A 189 -17.28 12.49 8.18
CA GLY A 189 -16.01 12.66 7.47
C GLY A 189 -16.23 12.94 5.98
N LEU A 190 -17.18 12.25 5.36
CA LEU A 190 -17.49 12.35 3.93
C LEU A 190 -18.16 13.68 3.57
N GLU A 191 -19.04 14.19 4.42
CA GLU A 191 -19.72 15.49 4.24
C GLU A 191 -18.75 16.69 4.21
N LYS A 192 -17.52 16.53 4.73
CA LYS A 192 -16.48 17.56 4.68
C LYS A 192 -15.84 17.71 3.30
N ILE A 193 -15.99 16.71 2.42
CA ILE A 193 -15.29 16.65 1.13
C ILE A 193 -16.23 16.62 -0.08
N ALA A 194 -17.48 16.18 0.06
CA ALA A 194 -18.47 16.28 -1.03
C ALA A 194 -19.91 16.32 -0.51
N ASP A 195 -20.84 16.60 -1.44
CA ASP A 195 -22.27 16.47 -1.19
C ASP A 195 -22.70 15.00 -1.04
N ARG A 196 -23.86 14.80 -0.38
CA ARG A 196 -24.44 13.46 -0.16
C ARG A 196 -24.80 12.72 -1.46
N ASN A 197 -25.00 13.42 -2.57
CA ASN A 197 -25.40 12.76 -3.81
C ASN A 197 -24.29 11.84 -4.35
N HIS A 198 -23.03 12.15 -4.08
CA HIS A 198 -21.92 11.31 -4.53
C HIS A 198 -21.75 10.06 -3.65
N THR A 199 -21.88 10.21 -2.33
CA THR A 199 -21.82 9.08 -1.39
C THR A 199 -23.02 8.15 -1.56
N ASP A 200 -24.23 8.70 -1.72
CA ASP A 200 -25.46 7.92 -1.90
C ASP A 200 -25.40 7.01 -3.13
N LYS A 201 -24.71 7.42 -4.20
CA LYS A 201 -24.55 6.60 -5.40
C LYS A 201 -23.70 5.36 -5.12
N ILE A 202 -22.65 5.50 -4.31
CA ILE A 202 -21.78 4.38 -3.92
C ILE A 202 -22.59 3.38 -3.09
N TYR A 203 -23.26 3.86 -2.04
CA TYR A 203 -24.09 2.98 -1.20
C TYR A 203 -25.25 2.32 -1.96
N LYS A 204 -25.92 3.03 -2.88
CA LYS A 204 -26.97 2.46 -3.74
C LYS A 204 -26.46 1.38 -4.71
N SER A 205 -25.17 1.36 -5.02
CA SER A 205 -24.57 0.30 -5.84
C SER A 205 -24.26 -0.98 -5.05
N GLY A 206 -24.47 -0.97 -3.73
CA GLY A 206 -24.14 -2.09 -2.85
C GLY A 206 -22.67 -2.11 -2.41
N GLU A 207 -21.93 -1.03 -2.67
CA GLU A 207 -20.58 -0.77 -2.17
C GLU A 207 -20.61 0.07 -0.90
N LYS A 208 -19.53 0.00 -0.12
CA LYS A 208 -19.30 0.84 1.06
C LYS A 208 -18.05 1.69 0.86
N ILE A 209 -17.96 2.75 1.65
CA ILE A 209 -16.71 3.49 1.82
C ILE A 209 -16.12 3.05 3.14
N VAL A 210 -14.93 2.48 3.10
CA VAL A 210 -14.17 2.03 4.27
C VAL A 210 -13.02 2.98 4.51
N LYS A 211 -12.49 2.98 5.73
CA LYS A 211 -11.27 3.69 6.07
C LYS A 211 -10.34 2.85 6.94
N CYS A 212 -9.05 3.06 6.76
CA CYS A 212 -8.01 2.57 7.65
C CYS A 212 -7.05 3.70 8.03
N ARG A 213 -6.41 3.57 9.18
CA ARG A 213 -5.40 4.54 9.65
C ARG A 213 -4.08 4.31 8.90
N ILE A 214 -3.34 5.38 8.61
CA ILE A 214 -1.97 5.27 8.09
C ILE A 214 -1.09 4.44 9.04
N ILE A 215 -0.22 3.62 8.47
CA ILE A 215 0.70 2.74 9.21
C ILE A 215 2.18 3.13 9.08
N SER A 216 2.48 4.10 8.23
CA SER A 216 3.77 4.78 8.08
C SER A 216 3.79 6.11 8.83
N SER A 217 5.00 6.64 9.03
CA SER A 217 5.21 7.93 9.65
C SER A 217 6.50 8.58 9.15
N GLU A 218 6.86 9.73 9.70
CA GLU A 218 8.16 10.33 9.41
C GLU A 218 9.33 9.46 9.94
N GLU A 219 9.08 8.61 10.93
CA GLU A 219 10.06 7.69 11.51
C GLU A 219 10.15 6.38 10.73
N THR A 220 9.02 5.89 10.19
CA THR A 220 8.93 4.55 9.61
C THR A 220 8.31 4.58 8.21
N ALA A 221 9.04 4.06 7.22
CA ALA A 221 8.58 3.87 5.85
C ALA A 221 8.08 2.44 5.58
N LEU A 222 7.23 2.29 4.56
CA LEU A 222 6.85 1.02 3.96
C LEU A 222 7.76 0.74 2.77
N VAL A 223 8.34 -0.45 2.75
CA VAL A 223 9.15 -0.97 1.65
C VAL A 223 8.40 -2.14 1.04
N PRO A 224 7.82 -1.98 -0.17
CA PRO A 224 7.17 -3.08 -0.88
C PRO A 224 8.09 -4.28 -1.08
N TRP A 225 7.51 -5.48 -1.12
CA TRP A 225 8.25 -6.70 -1.44
C TRP A 225 9.00 -6.59 -2.78
N GLU A 226 8.40 -5.98 -3.80
CA GLU A 226 9.06 -5.76 -5.11
C GLU A 226 10.37 -4.97 -4.97
N ASP A 227 10.41 -3.93 -4.15
CA ASP A 227 11.63 -3.17 -3.89
C ASP A 227 12.69 -4.03 -3.15
N PHE A 228 12.23 -4.89 -2.25
CA PHE A 228 13.08 -5.84 -1.53
C PHE A 228 13.63 -6.96 -2.43
N GLN A 229 12.85 -7.43 -3.41
CA GLN A 229 13.31 -8.40 -4.41
C GLN A 229 14.43 -7.82 -5.27
N VAL A 230 14.29 -6.57 -5.71
CA VAL A 230 15.35 -5.85 -6.43
C VAL A 230 16.62 -5.79 -5.57
N TYR A 231 16.49 -5.43 -4.30
CA TYR A 231 17.62 -5.44 -3.36
C TYR A 231 18.26 -6.82 -3.22
N CYS A 232 17.47 -7.89 -3.05
CA CYS A 232 18.02 -9.23 -2.89
C CYS A 232 18.76 -9.70 -4.16
N SER A 233 18.19 -9.42 -5.34
CA SER A 233 18.78 -9.73 -6.65
C SER A 233 20.15 -9.09 -6.83
N TYR A 234 20.30 -7.79 -6.57
CA TYR A 234 21.60 -7.10 -6.68
C TYR A 234 22.63 -7.49 -5.62
N HIS A 235 22.23 -8.29 -4.63
CA HIS A 235 23.08 -8.74 -3.52
C HIS A 235 23.31 -10.25 -3.52
N ASP A 236 22.89 -10.96 -4.57
CA ASP A 236 22.97 -12.42 -4.69
C ASP A 236 22.35 -13.14 -3.47
N LYS A 237 21.21 -12.64 -2.99
CA LYS A 237 20.45 -13.20 -1.86
C LYS A 237 19.12 -13.76 -2.34
N ASN A 238 18.69 -14.87 -1.73
CA ASN A 238 17.33 -15.37 -1.88
C ASN A 238 16.40 -14.57 -0.95
N GLU A 239 15.37 -13.95 -1.51
CA GLU A 239 14.42 -13.09 -0.80
C GLU A 239 13.59 -13.87 0.24
N TYR A 240 13.27 -15.13 -0.04
CA TYR A 240 12.46 -15.98 0.84
C TYR A 240 13.25 -16.43 2.07
N ASP A 241 14.53 -16.79 1.91
CA ASP A 241 15.42 -17.06 3.03
C ASP A 241 15.62 -15.83 3.91
N MET A 242 15.73 -14.65 3.28
CA MET A 242 15.90 -13.39 3.99
C MET A 242 14.65 -13.00 4.78
N VAL A 243 13.44 -13.11 4.22
CA VAL A 243 12.20 -12.81 4.97
C VAL A 243 11.97 -13.80 6.10
N LYS A 244 12.23 -15.10 5.90
CA LYS A 244 12.14 -16.11 6.97
C LYS A 244 13.12 -15.78 8.11
N LYS A 245 14.33 -15.33 7.79
CA LYS A 245 15.32 -14.90 8.80
C LYS A 245 14.90 -13.64 9.55
N MET A 246 14.20 -12.71 8.89
CA MET A 246 13.82 -11.42 9.47
C MET A 246 12.51 -11.51 10.27
N ASP A 247 11.51 -12.21 9.75
CA ASP A 247 10.16 -12.27 10.32
C ASP A 247 9.37 -13.51 9.82
N ALA A 248 9.90 -14.71 10.07
CA ALA A 248 9.24 -15.97 9.71
C ALA A 248 7.79 -16.04 10.20
N ALA A 249 7.54 -15.66 11.45
CA ALA A 249 6.21 -15.80 12.05
C ALA A 249 5.15 -15.01 11.26
N ASN A 250 5.40 -13.74 10.92
CA ASN A 250 4.43 -12.97 10.15
C ASN A 250 4.39 -13.39 8.67
N TYR A 251 5.51 -13.86 8.11
CA TYR A 251 5.54 -14.39 6.75
C TYR A 251 4.64 -15.63 6.59
N TYR A 252 4.71 -16.58 7.52
CA TYR A 252 3.84 -17.76 7.50
C TYR A 252 2.39 -17.42 7.86
N LYS A 253 2.15 -16.50 8.80
CA LYS A 253 0.79 -16.01 9.09
C LYS A 253 0.14 -15.34 7.88
N MET A 254 0.90 -14.67 7.03
CA MET A 254 0.40 -14.11 5.77
C MET A 254 -0.15 -15.20 4.85
N GLN A 255 0.59 -16.29 4.66
CA GLN A 255 0.16 -17.41 3.81
C GLN A 255 -1.10 -18.09 4.35
N ILE A 256 -1.19 -18.26 5.68
CA ILE A 256 -2.40 -18.76 6.35
C ILE A 256 -3.57 -17.81 6.11
N ALA A 257 -3.37 -16.51 6.30
CA ALA A 257 -4.39 -15.49 6.08
C ALA A 257 -4.88 -15.45 4.63
N ASP A 258 -3.97 -15.46 3.66
CA ASP A 258 -4.33 -15.41 2.25
C ASP A 258 -5.13 -16.65 1.84
N TYR A 259 -4.77 -17.84 2.34
CA TYR A 259 -5.59 -19.04 2.12
C TYR A 259 -6.97 -18.94 2.77
N VAL A 260 -7.05 -18.63 4.08
CA VAL A 260 -8.35 -18.53 4.78
C VAL A 260 -9.27 -17.53 4.09
N LEU A 261 -8.73 -16.38 3.68
CA LEU A 261 -9.48 -15.35 2.98
C LEU A 261 -9.73 -15.67 1.51
N GLY A 262 -9.02 -16.63 0.90
CA GLY A 262 -9.02 -16.85 -0.55
C GLY A 262 -8.60 -15.58 -1.30
N ASN A 263 -7.47 -15.01 -0.88
CA ASN A 263 -6.93 -13.77 -1.44
C ASN A 263 -6.15 -14.04 -2.72
N GLU A 264 -6.70 -13.60 -3.85
CA GLU A 264 -6.11 -13.84 -5.17
C GLU A 264 -5.00 -12.86 -5.52
N ASP A 265 -4.79 -11.79 -4.74
CA ASP A 265 -3.97 -10.64 -5.14
C ASP A 265 -2.96 -10.21 -4.07
N ARG A 266 -2.26 -11.16 -3.45
CA ARG A 266 -1.07 -10.87 -2.61
C ARG A 266 0.17 -10.58 -3.47
N HIS A 267 0.07 -9.63 -4.40
CA HIS A 267 1.23 -9.22 -5.19
C HIS A 267 2.22 -8.40 -4.35
N GLY A 268 3.43 -8.19 -4.86
CA GLY A 268 4.54 -7.63 -4.09
C GLY A 268 4.43 -6.14 -3.71
N ALA A 269 3.34 -5.47 -4.04
CA ALA A 269 3.02 -4.15 -3.49
C ALA A 269 2.09 -4.20 -2.25
N ASN A 270 1.46 -5.36 -1.99
CA ASN A 270 0.47 -5.53 -0.91
C ASN A 270 1.06 -6.11 0.38
N PHE A 271 2.37 -6.38 0.41
CA PHE A 271 3.12 -6.75 1.60
C PHE A 271 4.58 -6.34 1.46
N GLY A 272 5.29 -6.31 2.58
CA GLY A 272 6.67 -5.82 2.62
C GLY A 272 7.10 -5.47 4.03
N PHE A 273 8.17 -4.69 4.13
CA PHE A 273 8.84 -4.41 5.39
C PHE A 273 8.63 -2.98 5.84
N TYR A 274 8.69 -2.78 7.15
CA TYR A 274 8.99 -1.46 7.67
C TYR A 274 10.47 -1.12 7.48
N MET A 275 10.78 0.17 7.31
CA MET A 275 12.13 0.70 7.35
C MET A 275 12.22 1.89 8.30
N ASP A 276 13.21 1.88 9.19
CA ASP A 276 13.52 3.03 10.04
C ASP A 276 14.19 4.14 9.21
N ASN A 277 13.54 5.29 9.05
CA ASN A 277 14.01 6.39 8.20
C ASN A 277 15.29 7.06 8.73
N ARG A 278 15.66 6.84 9.99
CA ARG A 278 16.88 7.43 10.58
C ARG A 278 18.13 6.62 10.21
N SER A 279 18.02 5.29 10.25
CA SER A 279 19.12 4.36 10.04
C SER A 279 19.10 3.71 8.66
N GLY A 280 17.97 3.76 7.96
CA GLY A 280 17.72 3.05 6.71
C GLY A 280 17.51 1.54 6.88
N LYS A 281 17.52 1.00 8.10
CA LYS A 281 17.44 -0.45 8.32
C LYS A 281 16.02 -0.96 8.11
N LEU A 282 15.91 -2.07 7.39
CA LEU A 282 14.67 -2.86 7.35
C LEU A 282 14.39 -3.44 8.75
N LEU A 283 13.12 -3.46 9.11
CA LEU A 283 12.58 -4.04 10.34
C LEU A 283 11.80 -5.32 9.97
N GLY A 284 10.77 -5.66 10.75
CA GLY A 284 9.85 -6.76 10.42
C GLY A 284 8.86 -6.39 9.32
N LEU A 285 8.03 -7.37 8.94
CA LEU A 285 6.94 -7.15 8.00
C LEU A 285 5.94 -6.18 8.60
N TYR A 286 5.37 -5.30 7.78
CA TYR A 286 4.25 -4.48 8.21
C TYR A 286 2.95 -5.31 8.26
N PRO A 287 1.93 -4.89 9.04
CA PRO A 287 0.66 -5.61 9.13
C PRO A 287 -0.01 -5.80 7.75
N LEU A 288 -0.64 -6.95 7.52
CA LEU A 288 -1.32 -7.25 6.26
C LEU A 288 -2.33 -6.18 5.88
N MET A 289 -2.42 -5.84 4.60
CA MET A 289 -3.33 -4.84 4.06
C MET A 289 -3.83 -5.23 2.67
N ASP A 290 -4.77 -4.45 2.15
CA ASP A 290 -5.31 -4.59 0.79
C ASP A 290 -5.94 -5.98 0.54
N HIS A 291 -7.12 -6.20 1.14
CA HIS A 291 -7.87 -7.46 1.04
C HIS A 291 -9.14 -7.30 0.18
N ASP A 292 -9.16 -6.34 -0.75
CA ASP A 292 -10.30 -6.14 -1.65
C ASP A 292 -10.46 -7.23 -2.72
N HIS A 293 -9.40 -8.00 -2.97
CA HIS A 293 -9.41 -9.21 -3.80
C HIS A 293 -9.51 -10.51 -2.97
N ALA A 294 -9.97 -10.43 -1.73
CA ALA A 294 -10.33 -11.59 -0.92
C ALA A 294 -11.70 -12.19 -1.30
N PHE A 295 -11.95 -13.37 -0.73
CA PHE A 295 -13.17 -14.17 -0.78
C PHE A 295 -13.45 -14.75 -2.16
N SER A 296 -12.40 -15.18 -2.86
CA SER A 296 -12.57 -16.05 -4.02
C SER A 296 -13.13 -17.41 -3.63
N GLU A 297 -13.98 -17.94 -4.49
CA GLU A 297 -14.57 -19.27 -4.40
C GLU A 297 -13.72 -20.32 -5.13
N ASP A 298 -12.67 -19.92 -5.85
CA ASP A 298 -11.78 -20.83 -6.54
C ASP A 298 -10.96 -21.65 -5.53
N GLU A 299 -10.74 -22.93 -5.84
CA GLU A 299 -9.98 -23.86 -4.99
C GLU A 299 -8.47 -23.77 -5.27
N ASP A 300 -8.08 -23.74 -6.54
CA ASP A 300 -6.68 -23.81 -7.01
C ASP A 300 -6.07 -22.43 -7.26
N ILE A 301 -6.17 -21.53 -6.27
CA ILE A 301 -5.58 -20.18 -6.37
C ILE A 301 -4.05 -20.28 -6.22
N PRO A 302 -3.25 -19.80 -7.19
CA PRO A 302 -1.80 -19.76 -7.08
C PRO A 302 -1.35 -18.83 -5.96
N SER A 303 -0.37 -19.26 -5.17
CA SER A 303 0.26 -18.41 -4.17
C SER A 303 1.24 -17.44 -4.83
N GLN A 304 1.10 -16.15 -4.52
CA GLN A 304 1.99 -15.09 -5.01
C GLN A 304 3.11 -14.74 -4.01
N SER A 305 3.06 -15.32 -2.81
CA SER A 305 3.99 -15.00 -1.71
C SER A 305 4.89 -16.17 -1.33
N SER A 306 4.77 -17.32 -2.00
CA SER A 306 5.60 -18.51 -1.82
C SER A 306 6.79 -18.52 -2.77
N GLU A 307 7.83 -19.26 -2.39
CA GLU A 307 9.00 -19.52 -3.23
C GLU A 307 8.73 -20.58 -4.30
N GLN A 308 7.90 -21.57 -3.96
CA GLN A 308 7.52 -22.65 -4.85
C GLN A 308 6.29 -22.27 -5.67
N ASP A 309 6.17 -22.88 -6.85
CA ASP A 309 4.95 -22.86 -7.65
C ASP A 309 3.92 -23.77 -6.98
N GLU A 310 3.09 -23.18 -6.11
CA GLU A 310 2.14 -23.87 -5.25
C GLU A 310 0.84 -23.06 -5.09
N THR A 311 -0.23 -23.74 -4.67
CA THR A 311 -1.49 -23.07 -4.36
C THR A 311 -1.47 -22.42 -2.97
N LEU A 312 -2.40 -21.50 -2.70
CA LEU A 312 -2.60 -20.94 -1.36
C LEU A 312 -2.80 -22.03 -0.31
N GLN A 313 -3.51 -23.11 -0.64
CA GLN A 313 -3.73 -24.25 0.26
C GLN A 313 -2.41 -24.94 0.62
N GLN A 314 -1.57 -25.23 -0.37
CA GLN A 314 -0.29 -25.90 -0.17
C GLN A 314 0.64 -25.03 0.69
N ALA A 315 0.75 -23.73 0.37
CA ALA A 315 1.51 -22.78 1.17
C ALA A 315 1.01 -22.71 2.62
N ALA A 316 -0.30 -22.63 2.83
CA ALA A 316 -0.88 -22.57 4.17
C ALA A 316 -0.69 -23.86 4.98
N TYR A 317 -0.74 -25.03 4.34
CA TYR A 317 -0.47 -26.32 4.99
C TYR A 317 0.97 -26.46 5.47
N GLU A 318 1.93 -25.86 4.77
CA GLU A 318 3.30 -25.75 5.27
C GLU A 318 3.38 -24.70 6.39
N ALA A 319 2.76 -23.54 6.18
CA ALA A 319 2.84 -22.39 7.08
C ALA A 319 2.32 -22.67 8.50
N ILE A 320 1.27 -23.50 8.67
CA ILE A 320 0.74 -23.86 9.99
C ILE A 320 1.76 -24.60 10.88
N ASN A 321 2.79 -25.21 10.30
CA ASN A 321 3.86 -25.88 11.06
C ASN A 321 4.89 -24.88 11.61
N HIS A 322 4.86 -23.63 11.13
CA HIS A 322 5.84 -22.58 11.46
C HIS A 322 5.22 -21.38 12.18
N ALA A 323 3.90 -21.30 12.29
CA ALA A 323 3.19 -20.21 12.93
C ALA A 323 1.98 -20.68 13.75
N GLU A 324 1.91 -20.25 15.01
CA GLU A 324 0.76 -20.51 15.87
C GLU A 324 -0.41 -19.58 15.50
N VAL A 325 -1.53 -20.18 15.07
CA VAL A 325 -2.80 -19.52 14.74
C VAL A 325 -3.94 -20.39 15.27
N SER A 326 -4.87 -19.79 16.03
CA SER A 326 -6.11 -20.46 16.44
C SER A 326 -7.22 -20.13 15.45
N PHE A 327 -7.94 -21.17 15.00
CA PHE A 327 -9.09 -21.05 14.11
C PHE A 327 -10.43 -21.06 14.86
N ASP A 328 -10.43 -21.37 16.16
CA ASP A 328 -11.65 -21.58 16.96
C ASP A 328 -12.56 -20.36 16.97
N ASN A 329 -11.97 -19.16 17.05
CA ASN A 329 -12.72 -17.91 17.05
C ASN A 329 -13.43 -17.69 15.71
N VAL A 330 -12.81 -18.04 14.58
CA VAL A 330 -13.44 -17.92 13.26
C VAL A 330 -14.53 -18.99 13.08
N LEU A 331 -14.29 -20.21 13.55
CA LEU A 331 -15.28 -21.29 13.51
C LEU A 331 -16.49 -21.00 14.41
N GLY A 332 -16.31 -20.22 15.48
CA GLY A 332 -17.36 -19.84 16.42
C GLY A 332 -17.99 -18.46 16.20
N MET A 333 -17.48 -17.63 15.29
CA MET A 333 -18.01 -16.29 15.07
C MET A 333 -19.24 -16.26 14.16
N GLU A 334 -20.06 -15.22 14.30
CA GLU A 334 -21.15 -14.95 13.37
C GLU A 334 -20.62 -14.51 12.00
N LYS A 335 -21.31 -14.94 10.93
CA LYS A 335 -21.01 -14.53 9.56
C LYS A 335 -20.92 -13.00 9.44
N PRO A 336 -19.84 -12.45 8.89
CA PRO A 336 -19.77 -11.03 8.57
C PRO A 336 -20.87 -10.59 7.60
N GLU A 337 -21.49 -9.43 7.84
CA GLU A 337 -22.65 -8.92 7.09
C GLU A 337 -22.39 -8.80 5.58
N ASP A 338 -21.19 -8.37 5.19
CA ASP A 338 -20.81 -8.10 3.80
C ASP A 338 -20.40 -9.36 3.01
N LEU A 339 -20.49 -10.56 3.60
CA LEU A 339 -20.27 -11.85 2.94
C LEU A 339 -21.58 -12.57 2.63
N ASP A 340 -21.68 -13.16 1.45
CA ASP A 340 -22.73 -14.13 1.16
C ASP A 340 -22.44 -15.49 1.82
N ASP A 341 -23.41 -16.42 1.70
CA ASP A 341 -23.30 -17.73 2.35
C ASP A 341 -22.23 -18.62 1.69
N ALA A 342 -21.99 -18.48 0.38
CA ALA A 342 -20.97 -19.27 -0.33
C ALA A 342 -19.57 -18.85 0.12
N GLN A 343 -19.30 -17.54 0.13
CA GLN A 343 -18.06 -16.95 0.60
C GLN A 343 -17.76 -17.32 2.06
N TRP A 344 -18.76 -17.22 2.94
CA TRP A 344 -18.55 -17.56 4.35
C TRP A 344 -18.32 -19.06 4.57
N ASN A 345 -19.07 -19.92 3.87
CA ASN A 345 -18.84 -21.37 3.94
C ASN A 345 -17.44 -21.74 3.44
N ALA A 346 -16.92 -21.07 2.41
CA ALA A 346 -15.55 -21.27 1.95
C ALA A 346 -14.52 -20.90 3.03
N VAL A 347 -14.69 -19.76 3.71
CA VAL A 347 -13.82 -19.37 4.84
C VAL A 347 -13.85 -20.42 5.95
N LEU A 348 -15.05 -20.87 6.35
CA LEU A 348 -15.21 -21.89 7.39
C LEU A 348 -14.59 -23.23 6.99
N GLN A 349 -14.75 -23.65 5.73
CA GLN A 349 -14.14 -24.85 5.20
C GLN A 349 -12.62 -24.77 5.29
N ARG A 350 -12.01 -23.70 4.77
CA ARG A 350 -10.55 -23.50 4.78
C ARG A 350 -10.00 -23.46 6.21
N CYS A 351 -10.68 -22.78 7.14
CA CYS A 351 -10.36 -22.83 8.57
C CYS A 351 -10.46 -24.24 9.15
N GLY A 352 -11.49 -25.00 8.82
CA GLY A 352 -11.70 -26.38 9.27
C GLY A 352 -10.61 -27.33 8.78
N GLU A 353 -10.16 -27.17 7.54
CA GLU A 353 -9.06 -27.94 6.95
C GLU A 353 -7.73 -27.69 7.70
N LEU A 354 -7.41 -26.42 7.98
CA LEU A 354 -6.22 -26.06 8.74
C LEU A 354 -6.31 -26.54 10.20
N HIS A 355 -7.47 -26.36 10.84
CA HIS A 355 -7.68 -26.77 12.23
C HIS A 355 -7.52 -28.29 12.44
N GLN A 356 -8.03 -29.10 11.50
CA GLN A 356 -7.84 -30.56 11.54
C GLN A 356 -6.36 -30.95 11.46
N ARG A 357 -5.56 -30.24 10.67
CA ARG A 357 -4.13 -30.53 10.50
C ARG A 357 -3.31 -30.17 11.73
N VAL A 358 -3.62 -29.03 12.38
CA VAL A 358 -2.97 -28.64 13.64
C VAL A 358 -3.20 -29.69 14.75
N GLY A 359 -4.34 -30.39 14.75
CA GLY A 359 -4.65 -31.44 15.73
C GLY A 359 -4.11 -32.84 15.43
N MET A 360 -3.34 -33.03 14.34
CA MET A 360 -2.78 -34.34 13.93
C MET A 360 -1.31 -34.55 14.33
N GLU A 361 -0.65 -33.54 14.91
CA GLU A 361 0.65 -33.63 15.60
C GLU A 361 0.46 -33.83 17.11
#